data_AF-Q8CBX2-F1
#
_entry.id   AF-Q8CBX2-F1
#
_cell.length_a   1.000
_cell.length_b   1.000
_cell.length_c   1.000
_cell.angle_alpha   90.00
_cell.angle_beta   90.00
_cell.angle_gamma   90.00
#
_symmetry.space_group_name_H-M   'P 1'
#
loop_
_entity.id
_entity.type
_entity.pdbx_description
1 polymer ?
#
loop_
_entity_poly.entity_id
_entity_poly.type
_entity_poly.pdbx_seq_one_letter_code
_entity_poly.pdbx_strand_id
1 'polypeptide(L)'
;MQPLVMQGCPYTLPRCHEWHAADRFHHSSSLRNTCPQPQVRAAVTIPAPPWDGAGDPCLSPKLLNGTVGATGPLEPSAMNLCWNEIKKKSHNLRARLEAFSDLSGKLQLPLREIIDWLSQKDEELSAQLPLQGDVALVQQEKETHAAFMEEVKSKGPYISSVLESAQAFLSQHPFEELEESQSESKDTSPRQRIQNLSRFVWKQATVASELWEKLTARCVDQHRHIEHTLEHLLEIQGAMEELSSTLTQAEGVRATWEPIGDLFIDSLPEHIQAIKLFKEEFSPVKDGVKLVNDLAHQLAISDVHLSMENSRALEQINIRWKQLQVSVAERLKQLQDAHRDFGPGSQHFLSSM
;
A
#
# COMPACT_ATOMS: atom_id res chain seq x y z
N MET A 1 -3.07 23.44 8.58
CA MET A 1 -2.48 22.09 8.56
C MET A 1 -2.04 21.82 7.14
N GLN A 2 -0.74 21.94 6.83
CA GLN A 2 -0.23 21.53 5.52
C GLN A 2 -0.44 20.01 5.39
N PRO A 3 -0.94 19.50 4.25
CA PRO A 3 -0.99 18.07 4.03
C PRO A 3 0.43 17.54 4.17
N LEU A 4 0.63 16.53 5.01
CA LEU A 4 1.86 15.76 5.06
C LEU A 4 1.91 14.96 3.76
N VAL A 5 2.20 15.65 2.66
CA VAL A 5 2.53 15.01 1.40
C VAL A 5 3.82 14.26 1.71
N MET A 6 3.69 12.97 1.99
CA MET A 6 4.73 12.00 1.71
C MET A 6 4.97 12.09 0.20
N GLN A 7 5.66 13.15 -0.24
CA GLN A 7 6.26 13.20 -1.56
C GLN A 7 7.03 11.91 -1.64
N GLY A 8 6.57 11.05 -2.56
CA GLY A 8 6.82 9.60 -2.52
C GLY A 8 8.21 9.33 -2.03
N CYS A 9 8.33 8.49 -1.00
CA CYS A 9 9.61 8.03 -0.49
C CYS A 9 10.55 7.88 -1.69
N PRO A 10 11.60 8.71 -1.82
CA PRO A 10 12.42 8.76 -3.04
C PRO A 10 13.25 7.47 -3.23
N TYR A 11 13.07 6.51 -2.33
CA TYR A 11 13.71 5.23 -2.27
C TYR A 11 12.78 4.18 -2.86
N THR A 12 12.47 4.27 -4.16
CA THR A 12 12.17 3.05 -4.91
C THR A 12 13.47 2.25 -4.94
N LEU A 13 13.66 1.38 -3.96
CA LEU A 13 14.77 0.45 -3.95
C LEU A 13 14.59 -0.47 -5.17
N PRO A 14 15.62 -0.67 -6.01
CA PRO A 14 15.51 -1.59 -7.12
C PRO A 14 15.10 -2.96 -6.59
N ARG A 15 14.06 -3.56 -7.18
CA ARG A 15 13.59 -4.89 -6.77
C ARG A 15 14.75 -5.87 -6.90
N CYS A 16 14.90 -6.81 -5.96
CA CYS A 16 16.04 -7.73 -5.95
C CYS A 16 16.21 -8.55 -7.25
N HIS A 17 15.16 -8.73 -8.05
CA HIS A 17 15.24 -9.33 -9.39
C HIS A 17 16.01 -8.48 -10.42
N GLU A 18 16.11 -7.17 -10.22
CA GLU A 18 16.84 -6.23 -11.10
C GLU A 18 18.34 -6.18 -10.79
N TRP A 19 18.78 -6.74 -9.66
CA TRP A 19 20.19 -6.73 -9.24
C TRP A 19 21.08 -7.60 -10.14
N HIS A 20 20.47 -8.51 -10.91
CA HIS A 20 21.14 -9.31 -11.94
C HIS A 20 21.13 -8.66 -13.34
N ALA A 21 20.37 -7.57 -13.53
CA ALA A 21 20.14 -6.97 -14.84
C ALA A 21 21.08 -5.79 -15.18
N ALA A 22 21.81 -5.24 -14.19
CA ALA A 22 22.63 -4.05 -14.38
C ALA A 22 23.81 -4.23 -15.36
N ASP A 23 24.18 -5.46 -15.72
CA ASP A 23 25.23 -5.76 -16.71
C ASP A 23 24.71 -6.19 -18.09
N ARG A 24 23.40 -6.07 -18.36
CA ARG A 24 22.79 -6.44 -19.66
C ARG A 24 22.15 -5.28 -20.43
N PHE A 25 22.75 -4.09 -20.37
CA PHE A 25 22.39 -2.99 -21.26
C PHE A 25 23.44 -2.77 -22.35
N HIS A 26 23.33 -3.55 -23.44
CA HIS A 26 23.43 -3.07 -24.82
C HIS A 26 22.98 -4.21 -25.74
N HIS A 27 21.68 -4.34 -25.98
CA HIS A 27 21.10 -4.71 -27.27
C HIS A 27 19.58 -4.52 -27.20
N SER A 28 19.15 -3.28 -27.46
CA SER A 28 17.76 -2.98 -27.79
C SER A 28 17.47 -3.42 -29.22
N SER A 29 16.42 -4.22 -29.36
CA SER A 29 15.76 -4.59 -30.61
C SER A 29 14.85 -3.45 -31.09
N SER A 30 14.84 -3.20 -32.41
CA SER A 30 13.78 -2.44 -33.08
C SER A 30 13.44 -3.06 -34.44
N LEU A 31 12.18 -2.88 -34.84
CA LEU A 31 11.40 -3.64 -35.82
C LEU A 31 11.56 -3.17 -37.29
N ARG A 32 11.66 -4.18 -38.19
CA ARG A 32 11.03 -4.39 -39.53
C ARG A 32 10.99 -3.30 -40.65
N ASN A 33 11.33 -3.82 -41.87
CA ASN A 33 10.99 -3.41 -43.27
C ASN A 33 11.66 -2.13 -43.81
N THR A 34 12.23 -2.03 -45.03
CA THR A 34 12.00 -2.69 -46.34
C THR A 34 13.21 -2.41 -47.26
N CYS A 35 13.56 -3.32 -48.17
CA CYS A 35 14.62 -3.17 -49.20
C CYS A 35 14.07 -2.49 -50.47
N PRO A 36 14.91 -1.83 -51.30
CA PRO A 36 15.45 -2.53 -52.48
C PRO A 36 16.93 -2.22 -52.85
N GLN A 37 17.59 -3.21 -53.47
CA GLN A 37 18.88 -3.18 -54.20
C GLN A 37 18.74 -2.50 -55.58
N PRO A 38 19.80 -2.31 -56.45
CA PRO A 38 21.19 -2.85 -56.45
C PRO A 38 22.28 -1.74 -56.66
N GLN A 39 23.61 -1.95 -56.49
CA GLN A 39 24.54 -2.69 -57.36
C GLN A 39 25.93 -2.87 -56.70
N VAL A 40 26.65 -3.84 -57.27
CA VAL A 40 27.90 -4.51 -56.91
C VAL A 40 29.16 -3.65 -57.07
N ARG A 41 30.09 -3.66 -56.08
CA ARG A 41 31.54 -3.91 -56.32
C ARG A 41 32.37 -4.22 -55.04
N ALA A 42 32.97 -5.41 -55.08
CA ALA A 42 34.26 -5.90 -54.57
C ALA A 42 34.75 -5.60 -53.13
N ALA A 43 35.15 -6.70 -52.49
CA ALA A 43 35.64 -6.86 -51.13
C ALA A 43 37.05 -6.30 -50.87
N VAL A 44 37.24 -5.75 -49.66
CA VAL A 44 38.52 -5.75 -48.93
C VAL A 44 38.18 -6.09 -47.47
N THR A 45 38.56 -7.30 -47.05
CA THR A 45 38.39 -7.81 -45.69
C THR A 45 39.59 -7.37 -44.85
N ILE A 46 39.35 -6.56 -43.81
CA ILE A 46 40.27 -6.35 -42.68
C ILE A 46 39.63 -7.05 -41.47
N PRO A 47 40.26 -8.06 -40.85
CA PRO A 47 39.70 -8.71 -39.67
C PRO A 47 39.96 -7.90 -38.40
N ALA A 48 38.91 -7.66 -37.63
CA ALA A 48 38.94 -7.33 -36.21
C ALA A 48 39.15 -8.63 -35.37
N PRO A 49 39.60 -8.53 -34.11
CA PRO A 49 40.33 -9.58 -33.43
C PRO A 49 39.45 -10.75 -32.94
N PRO A 50 39.98 -11.98 -32.84
CA PRO A 50 39.25 -13.12 -32.30
C PRO A 50 39.12 -12.99 -30.78
N TRP A 51 37.92 -13.27 -30.29
CA TRP A 51 37.68 -13.60 -28.91
C TRP A 51 38.18 -15.02 -28.68
N ASP A 52 39.42 -15.16 -28.19
CA ASP A 52 39.92 -16.46 -27.76
C ASP A 52 39.54 -16.71 -26.30
N GLY A 53 38.46 -17.48 -26.15
CA GLY A 53 38.30 -18.38 -25.01
C GLY A 53 39.41 -19.42 -25.03
N ALA A 54 40.59 -19.05 -24.55
CA ALA A 54 41.67 -19.97 -24.26
C ALA A 54 41.42 -20.61 -22.89
N GLY A 55 40.72 -21.76 -22.90
CA GLY A 55 40.87 -22.73 -21.82
C GLY A 55 42.31 -23.22 -21.83
N ASP A 56 43.12 -22.76 -20.87
CA ASP A 56 44.46 -23.29 -20.63
C ASP A 56 44.37 -24.79 -20.29
N PRO A 57 45.03 -25.68 -21.04
CA PRO A 57 44.97 -27.10 -20.80
C PRO A 57 45.96 -27.46 -19.68
N CYS A 58 45.48 -27.53 -18.45
CA CYS A 58 46.19 -28.24 -17.40
C CYS A 58 45.51 -29.60 -17.17
N LEU A 59 46.28 -30.64 -17.51
CA LEU A 59 46.14 -32.06 -17.13
C LEU A 59 45.27 -32.93 -18.06
N SER A 60 45.91 -33.48 -19.11
CA SER A 60 45.47 -34.74 -19.73
C SER A 60 46.35 -35.89 -19.22
N PRO A 61 45.80 -36.88 -18.49
CA PRO A 61 46.54 -38.07 -18.07
C PRO A 61 46.48 -39.13 -19.17
N LYS A 62 47.21 -38.93 -20.27
CA LYS A 62 47.42 -39.97 -21.29
C LYS A 62 48.79 -39.82 -21.93
N LEU A 63 49.76 -40.60 -21.45
CA LEU A 63 50.90 -41.11 -22.23
C LEU A 63 51.67 -42.14 -21.38
N LEU A 64 51.11 -43.34 -21.28
CA LEU A 64 51.83 -44.56 -20.92
C LEU A 64 51.58 -45.56 -22.03
N ASN A 65 52.33 -45.42 -23.14
CA ASN A 65 52.78 -46.52 -24.00
C ASN A 65 53.65 -45.95 -25.14
N GLY A 66 54.91 -46.41 -25.22
CA GLY A 66 55.78 -46.15 -26.38
C GLY A 66 57.19 -45.67 -26.05
N THR A 67 58.05 -46.64 -25.72
CA THR A 67 59.51 -46.75 -25.78
C THR A 67 60.35 -45.63 -26.45
N VAL A 68 61.27 -45.08 -25.63
CA VAL A 68 62.66 -44.59 -25.88
C VAL A 68 62.87 -43.30 -26.72
N GLY A 69 63.20 -42.23 -25.99
CA GLY A 69 63.89 -41.04 -26.53
C GLY A 69 64.07 -39.93 -25.48
N ALA A 70 65.23 -39.92 -24.81
CA ALA A 70 65.82 -38.83 -24.02
C ALA A 70 64.96 -38.18 -22.91
N THR A 71 65.06 -38.74 -21.70
CA THR A 71 64.83 -38.02 -20.44
C THR A 71 65.88 -36.93 -20.24
N GLY A 72 65.56 -35.69 -20.62
CA GLY A 72 66.18 -34.50 -20.05
C GLY A 72 65.43 -34.12 -18.76
N PRO A 73 66.09 -33.66 -17.68
CA PRO A 73 65.39 -33.20 -16.49
C PRO A 73 64.48 -32.03 -16.90
N LEU A 74 63.21 -32.03 -16.48
CA LEU A 74 62.40 -30.81 -16.52
C LEU A 74 63.21 -29.70 -15.86
N GLU A 75 63.49 -28.65 -16.65
CA GLU A 75 64.38 -27.55 -16.28
C GLU A 75 63.94 -26.97 -14.92
N PRO A 76 64.79 -26.96 -13.88
CA PRO A 76 64.43 -26.48 -12.55
C PRO A 76 63.84 -25.06 -12.56
N SER A 77 64.16 -24.24 -13.56
CA SER A 77 63.60 -22.89 -13.73
C SER A 77 62.11 -22.90 -14.08
N ALA A 78 61.64 -23.80 -14.95
CA ALA A 78 60.24 -23.93 -15.32
C ALA A 78 59.37 -24.40 -14.15
N MET A 79 59.94 -25.30 -13.33
CA MET A 79 59.28 -25.80 -12.12
C MET A 79 59.19 -24.71 -11.04
N ASN A 80 60.23 -23.88 -10.90
CA ASN A 80 60.22 -22.71 -10.02
C ASN A 80 59.24 -21.62 -10.48
N LEU A 81 59.10 -21.38 -11.79
CA LEU A 81 58.11 -20.45 -12.35
C LEU A 81 56.68 -20.93 -12.08
N CYS A 82 56.38 -22.21 -12.35
CA CYS A 82 55.09 -22.82 -12.04
C CYS A 82 54.76 -22.73 -10.54
N TRP A 83 55.75 -23.01 -9.69
CA TRP A 83 55.62 -22.89 -8.24
C TRP A 83 55.33 -21.46 -7.77
N ASN A 84 55.99 -20.46 -8.36
CA ASN A 84 55.75 -19.04 -8.06
C ASN A 84 54.35 -18.60 -8.51
N GLU A 85 53.88 -19.06 -9.68
CA GLU A 85 52.52 -18.80 -10.14
C GLU A 85 51.45 -19.45 -9.25
N ILE A 86 51.67 -20.69 -8.80
CA ILE A 86 50.78 -21.35 -7.84
C ILE A 86 50.76 -20.59 -6.51
N LYS A 87 51.92 -20.17 -5.99
CA LYS A 87 52.01 -19.35 -4.77
C LYS A 87 51.26 -18.03 -4.92
N LYS A 88 51.44 -17.33 -6.05
CA LYS A 88 50.78 -16.07 -6.36
C LYS A 88 49.26 -16.25 -6.44
N LYS A 89 48.79 -17.29 -7.16
CA LYS A 89 47.36 -17.64 -7.25
C LYS A 89 46.77 -18.02 -5.88
N SER A 90 47.50 -18.79 -5.07
CA SER A 90 47.09 -19.16 -3.71
C SER A 90 46.99 -17.95 -2.78
N HIS A 91 47.96 -17.05 -2.83
CA HIS A 91 47.94 -15.80 -2.06
C HIS A 91 46.78 -14.90 -2.48
N ASN A 92 46.56 -14.73 -3.79
CA ASN A 92 45.43 -13.96 -4.30
C ASN A 92 44.07 -14.57 -3.90
N LEU A 93 43.93 -15.89 -3.98
CA LEU A 93 42.71 -16.59 -3.52
C LEU A 93 42.49 -16.40 -2.02
N ARG A 94 43.54 -16.49 -1.21
CA ARG A 94 43.46 -16.25 0.24
C ARG A 94 43.01 -14.83 0.55
N ALA A 95 43.66 -13.82 -0.03
CA ALA A 95 43.30 -12.42 0.17
C ALA A 95 41.85 -12.13 -0.23
N ARG A 96 41.37 -12.74 -1.33
CA ARG A 96 39.97 -12.63 -1.76
C ARG A 96 39.00 -13.30 -0.79
N LEU A 97 39.35 -14.45 -0.23
CA LEU A 97 38.53 -15.16 0.75
C LEU A 97 38.44 -14.41 2.08
N GLU A 98 39.55 -13.81 2.52
CA GLU A 98 39.60 -12.97 3.73
C GLU A 98 38.72 -11.73 3.54
N ALA A 99 38.90 -10.99 2.44
CA ALA A 99 38.06 -9.82 2.12
C ALA A 99 36.56 -10.18 2.01
N PHE A 100 36.25 -11.33 1.41
CA PHE A 100 34.88 -11.84 1.33
C PHE A 100 34.29 -12.20 2.69
N SER A 101 35.06 -12.87 3.55
CA SER A 101 34.64 -13.24 4.90
C SER A 101 34.36 -12.00 5.75
N ASP A 102 35.21 -10.99 5.66
CA ASP A 102 35.04 -9.74 6.40
C ASP A 102 33.82 -8.94 5.93
N LEU A 103 33.60 -8.85 4.62
CA LEU A 103 32.50 -8.08 4.05
C LEU A 103 31.15 -8.76 4.29
N SER A 104 31.08 -10.09 4.11
CA SER A 104 29.86 -10.85 4.40
C SER A 104 29.50 -10.83 5.89
N GLY A 105 30.48 -10.98 6.79
CA GLY A 105 30.26 -10.89 8.24
C GLY A 105 29.73 -9.54 8.69
N LYS A 106 30.18 -8.44 8.07
CA LYS A 106 29.68 -7.08 8.35
C LYS A 106 28.26 -6.84 7.88
N LEU A 107 27.76 -7.61 6.90
CA LEU A 107 26.45 -7.40 6.30
C LEU A 107 25.35 -8.28 6.93
N GLN A 108 25.71 -9.46 7.42
CA GLN A 108 24.75 -10.40 8.04
C GLN A 108 24.00 -9.80 9.24
N LEU A 109 24.70 -9.05 10.09
CA LEU A 109 24.09 -8.44 11.28
C LEU A 109 23.12 -7.31 10.89
N PRO A 110 23.52 -6.29 10.10
CA PRO A 110 22.61 -5.24 9.64
C PRO A 110 21.39 -5.76 8.87
N LEU A 111 21.55 -6.77 8.00
CA LEU A 111 20.42 -7.35 7.26
C LEU A 111 19.39 -7.99 8.18
N ARG A 112 19.85 -8.75 9.19
CA ARG A 112 18.97 -9.34 10.19
C ARG A 112 18.30 -8.26 11.05
N GLU A 113 19.05 -7.26 11.50
CA GLU A 113 18.51 -6.16 12.30
C GLU A 113 17.39 -5.40 11.57
N ILE A 114 17.55 -5.12 10.27
CA ILE A 114 16.48 -4.46 9.51
C ILE A 114 15.28 -5.38 9.32
N ILE A 115 15.47 -6.69 9.09
CA ILE A 115 14.35 -7.63 8.96
C ILE A 115 13.57 -7.72 10.28
N ASP A 116 14.26 -7.93 11.39
CA ASP A 116 13.64 -8.04 12.72
C ASP A 116 12.87 -6.76 13.05
N TRP A 117 13.46 -5.59 12.79
CA TRP A 117 12.80 -4.30 13.00
C TRP A 117 11.59 -4.11 12.08
N LEU A 118 11.69 -4.49 10.80
CA LEU A 118 10.59 -4.38 9.84
C LEU A 118 9.42 -5.30 10.23
N SER A 119 9.71 -6.53 10.63
CA SER A 119 8.71 -7.48 11.12
C SER A 119 8.03 -6.96 12.38
N GLN A 120 8.79 -6.43 13.35
CA GLN A 120 8.23 -5.81 14.54
C GLN A 120 7.31 -4.63 14.19
N LYS A 121 7.71 -3.76 13.26
CA LYS A 121 6.89 -2.61 12.86
C LYS A 121 5.64 -3.02 12.10
N ASP A 122 5.69 -4.09 11.30
CA ASP A 122 4.52 -4.67 10.62
C ASP A 122 3.50 -5.22 11.63
N GLU A 123 3.96 -5.80 12.74
CA GLU A 123 3.12 -6.25 13.86
C GLU A 123 2.54 -5.06 14.64
N GLU A 124 3.35 -4.05 14.99
CA GLU A 124 2.90 -2.82 15.64
C GLU A 124 1.82 -2.11 14.83
N LEU A 125 1.99 -2.02 13.50
CA LEU A 125 1.00 -1.44 12.60
C LEU A 125 -0.30 -2.25 12.56
N SER A 126 -0.21 -3.58 12.67
CA SER A 126 -1.40 -4.44 12.70
C SER A 126 -2.18 -4.31 14.00
N ALA A 127 -1.51 -3.95 15.10
CA ALA A 127 -2.13 -3.75 16.41
C ALA A 127 -2.91 -2.42 16.54
N GLN A 128 -2.74 -1.47 15.61
CA GLN A 128 -3.47 -0.19 15.58
C GLN A 128 -4.93 -0.31 15.12
N LEU A 129 -5.37 -1.52 14.71
CA LEU A 129 -6.73 -1.81 14.27
C LEU A 129 -7.49 -2.62 15.35
N PRO A 130 -8.82 -2.49 15.45
CA PRO A 130 -9.71 -1.64 14.65
C PRO A 130 -9.80 -0.18 15.13
N LEU A 131 -10.13 0.74 14.22
CA LEU A 131 -10.43 2.13 14.58
C LEU A 131 -11.75 2.20 15.36
N GLN A 132 -11.80 3.08 16.36
CA GLN A 132 -12.99 3.32 17.16
C GLN A 132 -13.83 4.42 16.51
N GLY A 133 -15.17 4.32 16.46
CA GLY A 133 -16.02 5.32 15.79
C GLY A 133 -16.31 6.57 16.63
N ASP A 134 -15.30 7.09 17.32
CA ASP A 134 -15.34 8.35 18.05
C ASP A 134 -14.31 9.33 17.50
N VAL A 135 -14.70 10.59 17.26
CA VAL A 135 -13.85 11.60 16.61
C VAL A 135 -12.58 11.88 17.42
N ALA A 136 -12.67 11.97 18.75
CA ALA A 136 -11.51 12.28 19.58
C ALA A 136 -10.50 11.12 19.55
N LEU A 137 -10.99 9.89 19.56
CA LEU A 137 -10.16 8.68 19.51
C LEU A 137 -9.50 8.50 18.14
N VAL A 138 -10.23 8.71 17.03
CA VAL A 138 -9.64 8.67 15.68
C VAL A 138 -8.65 9.80 15.47
N GLN A 139 -8.91 10.99 16.02
CA GLN A 139 -7.96 12.10 15.97
C GLN A 139 -6.68 11.78 16.76
N GLN A 140 -6.80 11.15 17.92
CA GLN A 140 -5.65 10.65 18.67
C GLN A 140 -4.88 9.58 17.86
N GLU A 141 -5.59 8.65 17.24
CA GLU A 141 -4.98 7.60 16.39
C GLU A 141 -4.27 8.19 15.17
N LYS A 142 -4.79 9.30 14.61
CA LYS A 142 -4.11 10.05 13.54
C LYS A 142 -2.77 10.60 14.00
N GLU A 143 -2.71 11.14 15.22
CA GLU A 143 -1.48 11.69 15.79
C GLU A 143 -0.46 10.60 16.13
N THR A 144 -0.90 9.49 16.73
CA THR A 144 -0.04 8.33 17.02
C THR A 144 0.51 7.73 15.72
N HIS A 145 -0.34 7.56 14.70
CA HIS A 145 0.07 7.03 13.41
C HIS A 145 1.02 7.98 12.67
N ALA A 146 0.83 9.29 12.77
CA ALA A 146 1.76 10.27 12.21
C ALA A 146 3.16 10.16 12.84
N ALA A 147 3.23 9.98 14.17
CA ALA A 147 4.51 9.75 14.85
C ALA A 147 5.16 8.42 14.42
N PHE A 148 4.37 7.36 14.27
CA PHE A 148 4.82 6.07 13.75
C PHE A 148 5.41 6.19 12.33
N MET A 149 4.72 6.91 11.43
CA MET A 149 5.21 7.14 10.07
C MET A 149 6.54 7.90 10.04
N GLU A 150 6.71 8.91 10.90
CA GLU A 150 7.99 9.63 11.02
C GLU A 150 9.11 8.74 11.56
N GLU A 151 8.82 7.83 12.50
CA GLU A 151 9.78 6.82 12.95
C GLU A 151 10.21 5.92 11.77
N VAL A 152 9.25 5.39 11.01
CA VAL A 152 9.52 4.53 9.86
C VAL A 152 10.36 5.26 8.80
N LYS A 153 9.98 6.48 8.47
CA LYS A 153 10.68 7.36 7.54
C LYS A 153 12.10 7.66 7.99
N SER A 154 12.32 7.90 9.29
CA SER A 154 13.66 8.16 9.85
C SER A 154 14.61 6.97 9.71
N LYS A 155 14.09 5.74 9.74
CA LYS A 155 14.86 4.50 9.57
C LYS A 155 15.19 4.18 8.10
N GLY A 156 14.42 4.76 7.16
CA GLY A 156 14.55 4.54 5.71
C GLY A 156 15.98 4.66 5.17
N PRO A 157 16.72 5.77 5.41
CA PRO A 157 18.09 5.93 4.90
C PRO A 157 19.06 4.83 5.36
N TYR A 158 18.90 4.33 6.59
CA TYR A 158 19.70 3.22 7.11
C TYR A 158 19.37 1.92 6.38
N ILE A 159 18.09 1.62 6.18
CA ILE A 159 17.63 0.45 5.43
C ILE A 159 18.16 0.49 4.00
N SER A 160 18.05 1.63 3.31
CA SER A 160 18.60 1.83 1.97
C SER A 160 20.11 1.59 1.94
N SER A 161 20.87 2.14 2.89
CA SER A 161 22.32 1.97 2.96
C SER A 161 22.74 0.50 3.15
N VAL A 162 22.01 -0.26 3.97
CA VAL A 162 22.26 -1.70 4.18
C VAL A 162 21.97 -2.49 2.90
N LEU A 163 20.88 -2.17 2.20
CA LEU A 163 20.50 -2.83 0.94
C LEU A 163 21.48 -2.47 -0.20
N GLU A 164 21.93 -1.23 -0.29
CA GLU A 164 22.98 -0.80 -1.23
C GLU A 164 24.30 -1.53 -0.96
N SER A 165 24.67 -1.71 0.31
CA SER A 165 25.85 -2.48 0.71
C SER A 165 25.71 -3.95 0.33
N ALA A 166 24.51 -4.52 0.46
CA ALA A 166 24.22 -5.88 0.01
C ALA A 166 24.32 -6.01 -1.51
N GLN A 167 23.77 -5.06 -2.25
CA GLN A 167 23.87 -5.04 -3.70
C GLN A 167 25.34 -4.95 -4.15
N ALA A 168 26.12 -4.04 -3.57
CA ALA A 168 27.54 -3.89 -3.88
C ALA A 168 28.35 -5.17 -3.59
N PHE A 169 28.00 -5.89 -2.52
CA PHE A 169 28.58 -7.20 -2.20
C PHE A 169 28.23 -8.26 -3.26
N LEU A 170 26.96 -8.32 -3.68
CA LEU A 170 26.48 -9.29 -4.66
C LEU A 170 27.05 -9.03 -6.07
N SER A 171 27.23 -7.77 -6.46
CA SER A 171 27.87 -7.43 -7.75
C SER A 171 29.33 -7.88 -7.83
N GLN A 172 30.06 -7.87 -6.70
CA GLN A 172 31.44 -8.37 -6.63
C GLN A 172 31.52 -9.90 -6.63
N HIS A 173 30.43 -10.57 -6.26
CA HIS A 173 30.33 -12.01 -6.16
C HIS A 173 29.06 -12.54 -6.85
N PRO A 174 28.97 -12.45 -8.19
CA PRO A 174 27.83 -12.99 -8.93
C PRO A 174 27.67 -14.47 -8.62
N PHE A 175 26.49 -14.84 -8.13
CA PHE A 175 26.12 -16.24 -7.93
C PHE A 175 25.15 -16.64 -9.03
N GLU A 176 25.28 -17.87 -9.51
CA GLU A 176 24.35 -18.46 -10.46
C GLU A 176 23.20 -19.08 -9.66
N GLU A 177 21.97 -18.70 -9.99
CA GLU A 177 20.74 -19.31 -9.47
C GLU A 177 20.56 -20.68 -10.14
N LEU A 178 21.51 -21.59 -9.90
CA LEU A 178 21.43 -22.95 -10.40
C LEU A 178 20.75 -23.81 -9.33
N GLU A 179 19.57 -24.29 -9.72
CA GLU A 179 18.74 -25.33 -9.13
C GLU A 179 19.53 -26.38 -8.32
N GLU A 180 18.94 -26.77 -7.21
CA GLU A 180 19.47 -27.68 -6.20
C GLU A 180 20.11 -28.94 -6.81
N SER A 181 21.44 -28.96 -6.89
CA SER A 181 22.19 -30.21 -6.92
C SER A 181 22.69 -30.47 -5.49
N GLN A 182 21.84 -31.11 -4.70
CA GLN A 182 22.19 -31.66 -3.39
C GLN A 182 23.37 -32.63 -3.58
N SER A 183 24.58 -32.15 -3.35
CA SER A 183 25.75 -32.99 -3.14
C SER A 183 26.25 -32.68 -1.74
N GLU A 184 25.80 -33.49 -0.78
CA GLU A 184 26.36 -33.54 0.58
C GLU A 184 27.80 -34.05 0.52
N SER A 185 28.72 -33.16 0.16
CA SER A 185 30.16 -33.36 0.36
C SER A 185 30.58 -32.53 1.57
N LYS A 186 31.06 -33.19 2.62
CA LYS A 186 31.51 -32.58 3.88
C LYS A 186 32.73 -31.65 3.74
N ASP A 187 33.32 -31.52 2.56
CA ASP A 187 34.34 -30.52 2.24
C ASP A 187 33.79 -29.51 1.23
N THR A 188 33.16 -28.45 1.75
CA THR A 188 32.75 -27.31 0.92
C THR A 188 33.98 -26.56 0.46
N SER A 189 34.22 -26.59 -0.85
CA SER A 189 35.29 -25.81 -1.46
C SER A 189 35.14 -24.32 -1.12
N PRO A 190 36.23 -23.54 -1.06
CA PRO A 190 36.14 -22.10 -0.78
C PRO A 190 35.20 -21.34 -1.73
N ARG A 191 35.07 -21.81 -2.98
CA ARG A 191 34.11 -21.27 -3.96
C ARG A 191 32.65 -21.54 -3.56
N GLN A 192 32.34 -22.75 -3.09
CA GLN A 192 30.99 -23.08 -2.61
C GLN A 192 30.63 -22.27 -1.36
N ARG A 193 31.60 -22.01 -0.46
CA ARG A 193 31.37 -21.13 0.71
C ARG A 193 30.99 -19.71 0.28
N ILE A 194 31.70 -19.15 -0.70
CA ILE A 194 31.39 -17.84 -1.28
C ILE A 194 29.96 -17.85 -1.85
N GLN A 195 29.63 -18.83 -2.69
CA GLN A 195 28.31 -18.91 -3.32
C GLN A 195 27.17 -19.06 -2.30
N ASN A 196 27.34 -19.87 -1.25
CA ASN A 196 26.32 -20.06 -0.22
C ASN A 196 26.07 -18.77 0.57
N LEU A 197 27.12 -18.01 0.88
CA LEU A 197 27.00 -16.73 1.58
C LEU A 197 26.42 -15.64 0.68
N SER A 198 26.79 -15.58 -0.61
CA SER A 198 26.13 -14.71 -1.59
C SER A 198 24.63 -15.00 -1.69
N ARG A 199 24.24 -16.29 -1.77
CA ARG A 199 22.83 -16.70 -1.79
C ARG A 199 22.11 -16.29 -0.50
N PHE A 200 22.74 -16.45 0.65
CA PHE A 200 22.17 -16.02 1.94
C PHE A 200 21.93 -14.52 1.97
N VAL A 201 22.94 -13.72 1.62
CA VAL A 201 22.84 -12.25 1.56
C VAL A 201 21.73 -11.82 0.61
N TRP A 202 21.66 -12.42 -0.58
CA TRP A 202 20.61 -12.13 -1.54
C TRP A 202 19.22 -12.43 -0.96
N LYS A 203 19.00 -13.63 -0.37
CA LYS A 203 17.71 -13.98 0.24
C LYS A 203 17.29 -12.99 1.33
N GLN A 204 18.21 -12.63 2.23
CA GLN A 204 17.94 -11.70 3.32
C GLN A 204 17.62 -10.29 2.78
N ALA A 205 18.41 -9.81 1.82
CA ALA A 205 18.18 -8.50 1.23
C ALA A 205 16.86 -8.43 0.44
N THR A 206 16.45 -9.52 -0.23
CA THR A 206 15.13 -9.66 -0.84
C THR A 206 14.02 -9.56 0.19
N VAL A 207 14.09 -10.33 1.26
CA VAL A 207 13.08 -10.29 2.34
C VAL A 207 12.99 -8.89 2.95
N ALA A 208 14.13 -8.26 3.26
CA ALA A 208 14.17 -6.91 3.80
C ALA A 208 13.54 -5.88 2.84
N SER A 209 13.85 -5.97 1.54
CA SER A 209 13.26 -5.10 0.53
C SER A 209 11.75 -5.28 0.43
N GLU A 210 11.26 -6.52 0.40
CA GLU A 210 9.82 -6.82 0.34
C GLU A 210 9.08 -6.32 1.59
N LEU A 211 9.66 -6.53 2.77
CA LEU A 211 9.10 -6.05 4.03
C LEU A 211 9.05 -4.52 4.10
N TRP A 212 10.08 -3.82 3.61
CA TRP A 212 10.10 -2.36 3.54
C TRP A 212 9.01 -1.81 2.62
N GLU A 213 8.88 -2.35 1.41
CA GLU A 213 7.84 -1.95 0.46
C GLU A 213 6.44 -2.23 1.02
N LYS A 214 6.25 -3.42 1.62
CA LYS A 214 4.99 -3.78 2.27
C LYS A 214 4.64 -2.82 3.41
N LEU A 215 5.57 -2.59 4.34
CA LEU A 215 5.35 -1.74 5.51
C LEU A 215 5.02 -0.31 5.09
N THR A 216 5.79 0.27 4.16
CA THR A 216 5.57 1.64 3.68
C THR A 216 4.24 1.79 2.94
N ALA A 217 3.86 0.83 2.10
CA ALA A 217 2.53 0.80 1.47
C ALA A 217 1.41 0.74 2.52
N ARG A 218 1.52 -0.18 3.49
CA ARG A 218 0.54 -0.31 4.57
C ARG A 218 0.43 0.93 5.44
N CYS A 219 1.51 1.66 5.69
CA CYS A 219 1.46 2.94 6.41
C CYS A 219 0.61 3.96 5.67
N VAL A 220 0.78 4.07 4.34
CA VAL A 220 -0.01 5.00 3.52
C VAL A 220 -1.48 4.60 3.50
N ASP A 221 -1.78 3.31 3.34
CA ASP A 221 -3.14 2.80 3.35
C ASP A 221 -3.83 3.03 4.70
N GLN A 222 -3.14 2.76 5.82
CA GLN A 222 -3.65 3.01 7.16
C GLN A 222 -3.88 4.51 7.40
N HIS A 223 -2.95 5.38 6.99
CA HIS A 223 -3.13 6.82 7.08
C HIS A 223 -4.37 7.29 6.33
N ARG A 224 -4.53 6.85 5.06
CA ARG A 224 -5.71 7.17 4.25
C ARG A 224 -6.99 6.67 4.90
N HIS A 225 -6.98 5.47 5.48
CA HIS A 225 -8.13 4.91 6.17
C HIS A 225 -8.50 5.71 7.43
N ILE A 226 -7.52 6.14 8.21
CA ILE A 226 -7.72 7.01 9.38
C ILE A 226 -8.32 8.36 8.95
N GLU A 227 -7.76 9.01 7.92
CA GLU A 227 -8.25 10.30 7.44
C GLU A 227 -9.69 10.21 6.92
N HIS A 228 -9.98 9.21 6.09
CA HIS A 228 -11.31 8.98 5.56
C HIS A 228 -12.34 8.69 6.67
N THR A 229 -11.96 7.86 7.65
CA THR A 229 -12.80 7.58 8.82
C THR A 229 -13.10 8.86 9.62
N LEU A 230 -12.08 9.70 9.85
CA LEU A 230 -12.24 10.96 10.57
C LEU A 230 -13.18 11.93 9.82
N GLU A 231 -12.98 12.08 8.50
CA GLU A 231 -13.84 12.92 7.65
C GLU A 231 -15.30 12.47 7.73
N HIS A 232 -15.56 11.17 7.59
CA HIS A 232 -16.92 10.63 7.68
C HIS A 232 -17.54 10.83 9.06
N LEU A 233 -16.79 10.63 10.14
CA LEU A 233 -17.28 10.85 11.50
C LEU A 233 -17.64 12.32 11.74
N LEU A 234 -16.81 13.25 11.26
CA LEU A 234 -17.07 14.68 11.34
C LEU A 234 -18.30 15.08 10.52
N GLU A 235 -18.47 14.52 9.32
CA GLU A 235 -19.64 14.77 8.47
C GLU A 235 -20.93 14.25 9.11
N ILE A 236 -20.90 13.03 9.67
CA ILE A 236 -22.01 12.46 10.45
C ILE A 236 -22.35 13.38 11.62
N GLN A 237 -21.37 13.82 12.41
CA GLN A 237 -21.62 14.71 13.56
C GLN A 237 -22.23 16.05 13.13
N GLY A 238 -21.63 16.73 12.16
CA GLY A 238 -22.14 18.02 11.67
C GLY A 238 -23.55 17.91 11.10
N ALA A 239 -23.82 16.89 10.28
CA ALA A 239 -25.13 16.65 9.72
C ALA A 239 -26.16 16.25 10.79
N MET A 240 -25.78 15.47 11.81
CA MET A 240 -26.66 15.16 12.94
C MET A 240 -27.03 16.42 13.75
N GLU A 241 -26.08 17.33 13.98
CA GLU A 241 -26.33 18.59 14.67
C GLU A 241 -27.31 19.49 13.90
N GLU A 242 -27.10 19.63 12.58
CA GLU A 242 -28.00 20.39 11.70
C GLU A 242 -29.41 19.77 11.65
N LEU A 243 -29.50 18.44 11.50
CA LEU A 243 -30.77 17.72 11.54
C LEU A 243 -31.46 17.86 12.88
N SER A 244 -30.74 17.79 14.00
CA SER A 244 -31.32 17.97 15.32
C SER A 244 -31.88 19.38 15.52
N SER A 245 -31.17 20.40 15.05
CA SER A 245 -31.61 21.80 15.11
C SER A 245 -32.87 22.03 14.27
N THR A 246 -32.86 21.58 13.01
CA THR A 246 -34.00 21.70 12.08
C THR A 246 -35.23 20.93 12.57
N LEU A 247 -35.05 19.71 13.10
CA LEU A 247 -36.14 18.95 13.72
C LEU A 247 -36.71 19.68 14.93
N THR A 248 -35.87 20.30 15.76
CA THR A 248 -36.33 21.07 16.93
C THR A 248 -37.18 22.26 16.51
N GLN A 249 -36.77 22.99 15.47
CA GLN A 249 -37.55 24.10 14.92
C GLN A 249 -38.90 23.61 14.35
N ALA A 250 -38.89 22.52 13.59
CA ALA A 250 -40.09 21.95 12.98
C ALA A 250 -41.06 21.40 14.03
N GLU A 251 -40.55 20.78 15.09
CA GLU A 251 -41.34 20.37 16.25
C GLU A 251 -41.93 21.58 17.00
N GLY A 252 -41.20 22.69 17.06
CA GLY A 252 -41.71 23.97 17.56
C GLY A 252 -42.89 24.50 16.75
N VAL A 253 -42.80 24.48 15.41
CA VAL A 253 -43.92 24.84 14.51
C VAL A 253 -45.10 23.90 14.69
N ARG A 254 -44.85 22.59 14.84
CA ARG A 254 -45.91 21.63 15.13
C ARG A 254 -46.62 21.93 16.46
N ALA A 255 -45.89 22.37 17.48
CA ALA A 255 -46.45 22.68 18.79
C ALA A 255 -47.36 23.91 18.79
N THR A 256 -47.28 24.79 17.78
CA THR A 256 -48.17 25.96 17.66
C THR A 256 -49.48 25.65 16.94
N TRP A 257 -49.68 24.43 16.42
CA TRP A 257 -50.91 24.09 15.72
C TRP A 257 -52.10 24.02 16.67
N GLU A 258 -53.07 24.89 16.43
CA GLU A 258 -54.33 24.92 17.16
C GLU A 258 -55.18 23.67 16.87
N PRO A 259 -55.98 23.18 17.83
CA PRO A 259 -56.97 22.14 17.57
C PRO A 259 -57.88 22.53 16.39
N ILE A 260 -58.24 21.56 15.55
CA ILE A 260 -59.07 21.82 14.35
C ILE A 260 -60.40 22.51 14.71
N GLY A 261 -60.98 22.16 15.86
CA GLY A 261 -62.24 22.72 16.34
C GLY A 261 -62.19 24.21 16.70
N ASP A 262 -61.00 24.77 16.90
CA ASP A 262 -60.80 26.18 17.26
C ASP A 262 -60.56 27.07 16.02
N LEU A 263 -60.39 26.47 14.84
CA LEU A 263 -60.14 27.17 13.58
C LEU A 263 -61.44 27.71 12.97
N PHE A 264 -61.38 28.89 12.36
CA PHE A 264 -62.46 29.39 11.52
C PHE A 264 -62.54 28.61 10.21
N ILE A 265 -63.76 28.23 9.78
CA ILE A 265 -63.99 27.46 8.56
C ILE A 265 -63.38 28.15 7.33
N ASP A 266 -63.54 29.47 7.23
CA ASP A 266 -63.02 30.27 6.12
C ASP A 266 -61.48 30.30 6.05
N SER A 267 -60.79 29.98 7.16
CA SER A 267 -59.31 29.95 7.24
C SER A 267 -58.68 28.58 6.95
N LEU A 268 -59.51 27.53 6.83
CA LEU A 268 -59.05 26.16 6.56
C LEU A 268 -58.21 26.03 5.26
N PRO A 269 -58.56 26.70 4.13
CA PRO A 269 -57.74 26.65 2.93
C PRO A 269 -56.30 27.14 3.15
N GLU A 270 -56.15 28.24 3.89
CA GLU A 270 -54.85 28.84 4.23
C GLU A 270 -54.04 27.88 5.10
N HIS A 271 -54.66 27.28 6.12
CA HIS A 271 -53.99 26.28 6.96
C HIS A 271 -53.58 25.03 6.16
N ILE A 272 -54.41 24.55 5.23
CA ILE A 272 -54.07 23.42 4.35
C ILE A 272 -52.85 23.78 3.49
N GLN A 273 -52.81 24.99 2.92
CA GLN A 273 -51.69 25.45 2.12
C GLN A 273 -50.42 25.58 2.95
N ALA A 274 -50.50 26.14 4.16
CA ALA A 274 -49.37 26.26 5.08
C ALA A 274 -48.76 24.90 5.43
N ILE A 275 -49.59 23.88 5.71
CA ILE A 275 -49.11 22.52 6.00
C ILE A 275 -48.49 21.85 4.77
N LYS A 276 -49.01 22.13 3.56
CA LYS A 276 -48.39 21.63 2.32
C LYS A 276 -47.00 22.23 2.10
N LEU A 277 -46.85 23.54 2.28
CA LEU A 277 -45.56 24.22 2.18
C LEU A 277 -44.59 23.70 3.24
N PHE A 278 -45.03 23.59 4.50
CA PHE A 278 -44.23 23.03 5.59
C PHE A 278 -43.76 21.59 5.30
N LYS A 279 -44.59 20.78 4.63
CA LYS A 279 -44.21 19.44 4.18
C LYS A 279 -43.14 19.46 3.08
N GLU A 280 -43.18 20.44 2.18
CA GLU A 280 -42.17 20.59 1.11
C GLU A 280 -40.81 21.02 1.69
N GLU A 281 -40.81 21.84 2.75
CA GLU A 281 -39.61 22.23 3.49
C GLU A 281 -38.87 21.05 4.14
N PHE A 282 -39.47 19.86 4.17
CA PHE A 282 -38.83 18.67 4.72
C PHE A 282 -37.93 17.91 3.74
N SER A 283 -37.85 18.30 2.47
CA SER A 283 -36.96 17.63 1.50
C SER A 283 -35.51 17.59 2.00
N PRO A 284 -34.90 18.69 2.48
CA PRO A 284 -33.53 18.67 3.00
C PRO A 284 -33.35 17.75 4.21
N VAL A 285 -34.33 17.71 5.12
CA VAL A 285 -34.29 16.83 6.30
C VAL A 285 -34.31 15.36 5.89
N LYS A 286 -35.13 15.01 4.89
CA LYS A 286 -35.19 13.65 4.33
C LYS A 286 -33.85 13.24 3.73
N ASP A 287 -33.23 14.11 2.97
CA ASP A 287 -31.99 13.83 2.28
C ASP A 287 -30.81 13.78 3.26
N GLY A 288 -30.79 14.66 4.26
CA GLY A 288 -29.81 14.62 5.36
C GLY A 288 -29.91 13.34 6.20
N VAL A 289 -31.12 12.91 6.59
CA VAL A 289 -31.31 11.64 7.33
C VAL A 289 -30.80 10.45 6.51
N LYS A 290 -31.00 10.43 5.19
CA LYS A 290 -30.44 9.38 4.32
C LYS A 290 -28.91 9.44 4.30
N LEU A 291 -28.33 10.61 4.06
CA LEU A 291 -26.89 10.82 4.02
C LEU A 291 -26.21 10.29 5.30
N VAL A 292 -26.70 10.68 6.48
CA VAL A 292 -26.11 10.25 7.75
C VAL A 292 -26.22 8.73 7.95
N ASN A 293 -27.36 8.12 7.59
CA ASN A 293 -27.51 6.67 7.67
C ASN A 293 -26.60 5.94 6.67
N ASP A 294 -26.43 6.47 5.46
CA ASP A 294 -25.55 5.90 4.44
C ASP A 294 -24.07 5.98 4.86
N LEU A 295 -23.63 7.12 5.41
CA LEU A 295 -22.29 7.30 5.96
C LEU A 295 -22.04 6.37 7.14
N ALA A 296 -23.00 6.25 8.07
CA ALA A 296 -22.91 5.32 9.20
C ALA A 296 -22.81 3.86 8.73
N HIS A 297 -23.53 3.49 7.68
CA HIS A 297 -23.44 2.16 7.08
C HIS A 297 -22.08 1.92 6.40
N GLN A 298 -21.54 2.91 5.69
CA GLN A 298 -20.21 2.83 5.08
C GLN A 298 -19.09 2.64 6.10
N LEU A 299 -19.19 3.30 7.27
CA LEU A 299 -18.26 3.08 8.38
C LEU A 299 -18.35 1.64 8.90
N ALA A 300 -19.57 1.11 9.08
CA ALA A 300 -19.77 -0.27 9.54
C ALA A 300 -19.23 -1.31 8.55
N ILE A 301 -19.33 -1.09 7.23
CA ILE A 301 -18.71 -1.95 6.21
C ILE A 301 -17.18 -1.96 6.35
N SER A 302 -16.60 -0.85 6.80
CA SER A 302 -15.16 -0.69 7.03
C SER A 302 -14.72 -1.14 8.43
N ASP A 303 -15.57 -1.89 9.15
CA ASP A 303 -15.37 -2.35 10.53
C ASP A 303 -15.20 -1.24 11.58
N VAL A 304 -15.67 -0.01 11.26
CA VAL A 304 -15.70 1.12 12.18
C VAL A 304 -17.13 1.31 12.68
N HIS A 305 -17.35 1.00 13.95
CA HIS A 305 -18.65 1.17 14.58
C HIS A 305 -18.74 2.52 15.28
N LEU A 306 -19.79 3.29 14.99
CA LEU A 306 -20.08 4.56 15.66
C LEU A 306 -20.04 4.38 17.18
N SER A 307 -19.57 5.41 17.89
CA SER A 307 -19.65 5.46 19.34
C SER A 307 -21.10 5.28 19.82
N MET A 308 -21.27 4.74 21.03
CA MET A 308 -22.61 4.51 21.60
C MET A 308 -23.46 5.80 21.61
N GLU A 309 -22.81 6.94 21.86
CA GLU A 309 -23.48 8.24 21.90
C GLU A 309 -23.94 8.68 20.50
N ASN A 310 -23.06 8.62 19.51
CA ASN A 310 -23.41 8.95 18.12
C ASN A 310 -24.51 8.01 17.58
N SER A 311 -24.44 6.72 17.91
CA SER A 311 -25.45 5.74 17.53
C SER A 311 -26.83 6.06 18.11
N ARG A 312 -26.90 6.41 19.41
CA ARG A 312 -28.15 6.83 20.07
C ARG A 312 -28.69 8.14 19.49
N ALA A 313 -27.82 9.12 19.23
CA ALA A 313 -28.22 10.40 18.64
C ALA A 313 -28.84 10.19 17.24
N LEU A 314 -28.21 9.37 16.39
CA LEU A 314 -28.73 9.00 15.08
C LEU A 314 -30.08 8.28 15.18
N GLU A 315 -30.23 7.34 16.12
CA GLU A 315 -31.51 6.66 16.35
C GLU A 315 -32.62 7.65 16.76
N GLN A 316 -32.32 8.58 17.67
CA GLN A 316 -33.27 9.62 18.08
C GLN A 316 -33.69 10.53 16.93
N ILE A 317 -32.75 10.98 16.09
CA ILE A 317 -33.04 11.77 14.89
C ILE A 317 -33.98 11.00 13.96
N ASN A 318 -33.69 9.73 13.70
CA ASN A 318 -34.52 8.86 12.87
C ASN A 318 -35.95 8.70 13.43
N ILE A 319 -36.11 8.57 14.74
CA ILE A 319 -37.42 8.46 15.41
C ILE A 319 -38.19 9.78 15.29
N ARG A 320 -37.57 10.90 15.68
CA ARG A 320 -38.18 12.24 15.66
C ARG A 320 -38.64 12.61 14.26
N TRP A 321 -37.80 12.37 13.26
CA TRP A 321 -38.13 12.58 11.86
C TRP A 321 -39.38 11.79 11.43
N LYS A 322 -39.44 10.49 11.73
CA LYS A 322 -40.63 9.66 11.42
C LYS A 322 -41.88 10.17 12.12
N GLN A 323 -41.79 10.55 13.38
CA GLN A 323 -42.92 11.08 14.15
C GLN A 323 -43.45 12.40 13.57
N LEU A 324 -42.54 13.29 13.17
CA LEU A 324 -42.88 14.56 12.53
C LEU A 324 -43.59 14.34 11.19
N GLN A 325 -43.09 13.41 10.36
CA GLN A 325 -43.74 13.03 9.10
C GLN A 325 -45.19 12.55 9.29
N VAL A 326 -45.41 11.65 10.27
CA VAL A 326 -46.74 11.15 10.62
C VAL A 326 -47.64 12.29 11.07
N SER A 327 -47.14 13.16 11.96
CA SER A 327 -47.92 14.28 12.51
C SER A 327 -48.37 15.28 11.43
N VAL A 328 -47.49 15.60 10.48
CA VAL A 328 -47.83 16.47 9.33
C VAL A 328 -48.88 15.82 8.43
N ALA A 329 -48.75 14.51 8.15
CA ALA A 329 -49.70 13.79 7.31
C ALA A 329 -51.09 13.72 7.96
N GLU A 330 -51.14 13.45 9.27
CA GLU A 330 -52.38 13.43 10.04
C GLU A 330 -53.03 14.81 10.09
N ARG A 331 -52.26 15.87 10.36
CA ARG A 331 -52.77 17.24 10.39
C ARG A 331 -53.36 17.66 9.04
N LEU A 332 -52.66 17.37 7.95
CA LEU A 332 -53.14 17.67 6.61
C LEU A 332 -54.45 16.95 6.31
N LYS A 333 -54.55 15.68 6.69
CA LYS A 333 -55.78 14.89 6.54
C LYS A 333 -56.94 15.49 7.33
N GLN A 334 -56.72 15.82 8.61
CA GLN A 334 -57.75 16.40 9.47
C GLN A 334 -58.26 17.74 8.93
N LEU A 335 -57.36 18.62 8.46
CA LEU A 335 -57.75 19.89 7.85
C LEU A 335 -58.53 19.70 6.54
N GLN A 336 -58.13 18.74 5.70
CA GLN A 336 -58.83 18.41 4.46
C GLN A 336 -60.22 17.82 4.72
N ASP A 337 -60.35 16.95 5.71
CA ASP A 337 -61.62 16.38 6.13
C ASP A 337 -62.55 17.49 6.67
N ALA A 338 -62.05 18.37 7.55
CA ALA A 338 -62.82 19.51 8.05
C ALA A 338 -63.25 20.46 6.91
N HIS A 339 -62.36 20.78 5.97
CA HIS A 339 -62.69 21.63 4.82
C HIS A 339 -63.74 20.99 3.90
N ARG A 340 -63.72 19.66 3.72
CA ARG A 340 -64.75 18.93 2.96
C ARG A 340 -66.10 18.97 3.68
N ASP A 341 -66.10 18.77 5.00
CA ASP A 341 -67.32 18.56 5.77
C ASP A 341 -68.02 19.88 6.16
N PHE A 342 -67.29 21.00 6.21
CA PHE A 342 -67.82 22.32 6.58
C PHE A 342 -67.66 23.40 5.49
N GLY A 343 -66.96 23.11 4.39
CA GLY A 343 -66.77 24.07 3.31
C GLY A 343 -68.06 24.41 2.52
N PRO A 344 -68.00 25.37 1.58
CA PRO A 344 -69.17 25.90 0.86
C PRO A 344 -69.97 24.86 0.07
N GLY A 345 -69.38 23.70 -0.25
CA GLY A 345 -70.03 22.58 -0.92
C GLY A 345 -70.59 21.49 0.00
N SER A 346 -70.52 21.66 1.32
CA SER A 346 -70.93 20.65 2.31
C SER A 346 -72.44 20.69 2.58
N GLN A 347 -73.05 19.52 2.82
CA GLN A 347 -74.47 19.43 3.19
C GLN A 347 -74.78 20.09 4.54
N HIS A 348 -73.79 20.16 5.44
CA HIS A 348 -73.91 20.85 6.72
C HIS A 348 -73.99 22.38 6.56
N PHE A 349 -73.21 22.95 5.63
CA PHE A 349 -73.31 24.37 5.29
C PHE A 349 -74.69 24.75 4.75
N LEU A 350 -75.25 23.89 3.88
CA LEU A 350 -76.60 24.09 3.31
C LEU A 350 -77.76 23.87 4.29
N SER A 351 -77.50 23.23 5.44
CA SER A 351 -78.51 22.94 6.45
C SER A 351 -78.56 24.00 7.57
N SER A 352 -77.58 24.92 7.61
CA SER A 352 -77.45 25.96 8.64
C SER A 352 -77.71 27.38 8.13
N MET A 353 -77.99 27.56 6.84
CA MET A 353 -78.60 28.76 6.26
C MET A 353 -80.11 28.57 6.18
#